data_AF-A0A542UVQ1-F1
#
_entry.id   AF-A0A542UVQ1-F1
#
_cell.length_a   1.000
_cell.length_b   1.000
_cell.length_c   1.000
_cell.angle_alpha   90.00
_cell.angle_beta   90.00
_cell.angle_gamma   90.00
#
_symmetry.space_group_name_H-M   'P 1'
#
loop_
_entity.id
_entity.type
_entity.pdbx_description
1 polymer ?
#
loop_
_entity_poly.entity_id
_entity_poly.type
_entity_poly.pdbx_seq_one_letter_code
_entity_poly.pdbx_strand_id
1 'polypeptide(L)'
;MLPNQIRTTTVTLGPFVDDVGAPWPGRVTVTSSTPRVWAATGAVVAPRAAPVPLDDDGRATLRLPFTDQPGFTDGAGRALTGWTYTLALTLDGQEYARHTFALPSRLASSDGVHVDLLPGAATVGARGAGSPGAAPGPTGRARRAGADGPSAGTALALVPAVPDVPPARGVSRRDAFRAGMVALGAGAAISASASASAAHGPAPARPAGVLPLAQTINDDLVIGSTATPRTLTVKSSGAGGTESGPSYYDSTGRIVLEAYQPHFRWYGESIRVQLKDPRAKGMLTYQAHWPQPHYPDGDFTGRPTHPSFPVTIAWIGAHFLDNDDPSLLRNNLKHGHLNFEVPDSRGDLQTRLEIKIIDTTTGKIGTDRSAVRTNMADFEVGVGTQHEQMRIVGNDTRPKDLAFSLQHGPTQPRWVLRTTPQGANFQFLRYLSDARLVDAPLQLDRESGRVTVGGDDGTAAGLLVRRNGAAPAVMVETLAARGGQGVLVRSAAGDLQATAVQTDVVGDTQRRFVVTADGTHQWGDGAAARDTQLYRRSPNQVGTDGGVFLRSSGTPATASTGGVLFVQDGALRYRGSRGTVTTIAPA
;
A
#
# COMPACT_ATOMS: atom_id res chain seq x y z
N MET A 1 32.76 37.45 2.43
CA MET A 1 31.28 37.63 2.41
C MET A 1 30.77 37.51 0.99
N LEU A 2 29.50 37.21 0.78
CA LEU A 2 28.88 37.32 -0.55
C LEU A 2 28.64 38.80 -0.91
N PRO A 3 28.75 39.22 -2.18
CA PRO A 3 28.28 40.52 -2.63
C PRO A 3 26.83 40.79 -2.20
N ASN A 4 26.56 41.99 -1.68
CA ASN A 4 25.26 42.40 -1.13
C ASN A 4 24.09 42.37 -2.14
N GLN A 5 24.41 42.39 -3.44
CA GLN A 5 23.44 42.27 -4.54
C GLN A 5 22.91 40.84 -4.73
N ILE A 6 23.58 39.82 -4.20
CA ILE A 6 23.15 38.42 -4.31
C ILE A 6 22.00 38.20 -3.34
N ARG A 7 20.81 37.91 -3.88
CA ARG A 7 19.64 37.59 -3.06
C ARG A 7 19.88 36.24 -2.39
N THR A 8 19.70 36.19 -1.07
CA THR A 8 19.85 34.99 -0.24
C THR A 8 18.56 34.73 0.52
N THR A 9 18.30 33.47 0.83
CA THR A 9 17.29 33.06 1.81
C THR A 9 17.95 32.32 2.96
N THR A 10 17.29 32.33 4.12
CA THR A 10 17.66 31.48 5.25
C THR A 10 17.11 30.09 5.00
N VAL A 11 17.97 29.08 5.04
CA VAL A 11 17.58 27.67 5.07
C VAL A 11 17.76 27.15 6.48
N THR A 12 16.74 26.49 7.01
CA THR A 12 16.74 25.89 8.35
C THR A 12 16.49 24.39 8.25
N LEU A 13 17.23 23.63 9.04
CA LEU A 13 17.10 22.18 9.18
C LEU A 13 16.88 21.82 10.66
N GLY A 14 16.20 20.70 10.90
CA GLY A 14 15.92 20.19 12.23
C GLY A 14 14.68 20.83 12.88
N PRO A 15 14.47 20.62 14.20
CA PRO A 15 15.42 20.01 15.14
C PRO A 15 15.65 18.52 14.86
N PHE A 16 16.89 18.06 15.05
CA PHE A 16 17.25 16.65 15.10
C PHE A 16 17.40 16.25 16.57
N VAL A 17 16.65 15.24 16.99
CA VAL A 17 16.67 14.70 18.37
C VAL A 17 16.92 13.20 18.35
N ASP A 18 17.43 12.66 19.45
CA ASP A 18 17.62 11.23 19.66
C ASP A 18 16.33 10.52 20.16
N ASP A 19 16.43 9.22 20.43
CA ASP A 19 15.31 8.39 20.90
C ASP A 19 14.76 8.80 22.28
N VAL A 20 15.47 9.63 23.05
CA VAL A 20 14.98 10.20 24.33
C VAL A 20 14.52 11.66 24.20
N GLY A 21 14.52 12.21 22.98
CA GLY A 21 14.09 13.56 22.67
C GLY A 21 15.12 14.65 22.98
N ALA A 22 16.38 14.28 23.27
CA ALA A 22 17.46 15.23 23.47
C ALA A 22 18.02 15.70 22.12
N PRO A 23 18.44 16.98 21.98
CA PRO A 23 19.12 17.49 20.78
C PRO A 23 20.32 16.64 20.37
N TRP A 24 20.30 16.11 19.15
CA TRP A 24 21.33 15.17 18.67
C TRP A 24 22.54 15.95 18.12
N PRO A 25 23.74 15.88 18.74
CA PRO A 25 24.92 16.59 18.24
C PRO A 25 25.35 16.15 16.84
N GLY A 26 25.70 17.14 16.01
CA GLY A 26 26.08 16.89 14.62
C GLY A 26 26.41 18.13 13.81
N ARG A 27 26.40 17.97 12.49
CA ARG A 27 26.62 19.04 11.52
C ARG A 27 25.94 18.75 10.18
N VAL A 28 25.55 19.81 9.48
CA VAL A 28 25.10 19.77 8.09
C VAL A 28 26.22 20.29 7.19
N THR A 29 26.60 19.53 6.18
CA THR A 29 27.56 19.97 5.15
C THR A 29 26.80 20.35 3.89
N VAL A 30 26.83 21.63 3.51
CA VAL A 30 26.25 22.10 2.25
C VAL A 30 27.30 22.18 1.14
N THR A 31 26.98 21.66 -0.03
CA THR A 31 27.80 21.74 -1.25
C THR A 31 26.92 22.16 -2.43
N SER A 32 27.41 23.04 -3.31
CA SER A 32 26.70 23.45 -4.52
C SER A 32 27.09 22.58 -5.71
N SER A 33 26.20 22.36 -6.69
CA SER A 33 26.48 21.50 -7.85
C SER A 33 27.53 22.06 -8.82
N THR A 34 27.65 23.40 -8.91
CA THR A 34 28.30 24.04 -10.06
C THR A 34 29.04 25.32 -9.65
N PRO A 35 30.30 25.54 -10.10
CA PRO A 35 30.97 26.83 -9.98
C PRO A 35 30.20 27.91 -10.73
N ARG A 36 30.19 29.13 -10.21
CA ARG A 36 29.45 30.26 -10.81
C ARG A 36 30.19 31.57 -10.64
N VAL A 37 30.04 32.48 -11.60
CA VAL A 37 30.63 33.82 -11.54
C VAL A 37 29.53 34.84 -11.32
N TRP A 38 29.70 35.75 -10.36
CA TRP A 38 28.81 36.90 -10.17
C TRP A 38 29.14 37.98 -11.20
N ALA A 39 28.28 38.16 -12.19
CA ALA A 39 28.53 38.97 -13.39
C ALA A 39 28.85 40.44 -13.08
N ALA A 40 28.28 41.01 -12.01
CA ALA A 40 28.51 42.41 -11.65
C ALA A 40 29.91 42.70 -11.08
N THR A 41 30.64 41.68 -10.62
CA THR A 41 31.98 41.86 -10.00
C THR A 41 33.05 40.91 -10.53
N GLY A 42 32.70 39.96 -11.41
CA GLY A 42 33.60 38.88 -11.83
C GLY A 42 33.96 37.87 -10.73
N ALA A 43 33.35 37.94 -9.55
CA ALA A 43 33.72 37.11 -8.42
C ALA A 43 33.31 35.65 -8.63
N VAL A 44 34.27 34.73 -8.56
CA VAL A 44 34.04 33.29 -8.65
C VAL A 44 33.52 32.75 -7.31
N VAL A 45 32.32 32.19 -7.32
CA VAL A 45 31.74 31.42 -6.22
C VAL A 45 31.91 29.93 -6.54
N ALA A 46 33.05 29.38 -6.13
CA ALA A 46 33.36 27.95 -6.31
C ALA A 46 32.53 27.07 -5.36
N PRO A 47 32.21 25.81 -5.74
CA PRO A 47 31.64 24.85 -4.82
C PRO A 47 32.66 24.49 -3.75
N ARG A 48 32.36 24.83 -2.51
CA ARG A 48 33.12 24.39 -1.34
C ARG A 48 32.13 23.78 -0.36
N ALA A 49 32.45 22.59 0.14
CA ALA A 49 31.75 21.99 1.26
C ALA A 49 31.86 22.93 2.47
N ALA A 50 30.73 23.47 2.92
CA ALA A 50 30.65 24.32 4.10
C ALA A 50 29.96 23.53 5.23
N PRO A 51 30.70 23.10 6.26
CA PRO A 51 30.10 22.50 7.44
C PRO A 51 29.45 23.58 8.31
N VAL A 52 28.24 23.31 8.76
CA VAL A 52 27.46 24.12 9.70
C VAL A 52 27.14 23.20 10.88
N PRO A 53 27.63 23.47 12.11
CA PRO A 53 27.27 22.66 13.26
C PRO A 53 25.77 22.76 13.54
N LEU A 54 25.21 21.73 14.16
CA LEU A 54 23.91 21.87 14.82
C LEU A 54 24.08 22.75 16.07
N ASP A 55 23.09 23.58 16.36
CA ASP A 55 22.98 24.35 17.60
C ASP A 55 22.45 23.50 18.76
N ASP A 56 22.30 24.10 19.94
CA ASP A 56 21.84 23.43 21.16
C ASP A 56 20.39 22.91 21.07
N ASP A 57 19.60 23.35 20.07
CA ASP A 57 18.26 22.81 19.75
C ASP A 57 18.32 21.67 18.71
N GLY A 58 19.52 21.27 18.27
CA GLY A 58 19.70 20.28 17.20
C GLY A 58 19.34 20.81 15.82
N ARG A 59 19.41 22.14 15.59
CA ARG A 59 19.06 22.78 14.31
C ARG A 59 20.29 23.31 13.58
N ALA A 60 20.21 23.41 12.25
CA ALA A 60 21.19 24.16 11.46
C ALA A 60 20.50 25.27 10.69
N THR A 61 21.05 26.49 10.78
CA THR A 61 20.56 27.66 10.04
C THR A 61 21.68 28.23 9.17
N LEU A 62 21.42 28.38 7.86
CA LEU A 62 22.40 28.86 6.89
C LEU A 62 21.79 29.78 5.83
N ARG A 63 22.52 30.82 5.41
CA ARG A 63 22.07 31.70 4.33
C ARG A 63 22.62 31.25 2.98
N LEU A 64 21.73 30.88 2.07
CA LEU A 64 22.05 30.40 0.72
C LEU A 64 21.50 31.35 -0.36
N PRO A 65 22.30 31.67 -1.40
CA PRO A 65 21.80 32.27 -2.63
C PRO A 65 20.64 31.49 -3.25
N PHE A 66 19.62 32.18 -3.75
CA PHE A 66 18.62 31.55 -4.61
C PHE A 66 19.27 30.96 -5.87
N THR A 67 18.84 29.76 -6.26
CA THR A 67 19.18 29.16 -7.54
C THR A 67 18.51 29.93 -8.67
N ASP A 68 19.16 29.94 -9.83
CA ASP A 68 18.65 30.54 -11.07
C ASP A 68 18.24 32.02 -10.95
N GLN A 69 18.81 32.75 -9.98
CA GLN A 69 18.64 34.19 -9.90
C GLN A 69 19.50 34.89 -10.98
N PRO A 70 19.01 35.99 -11.58
CA PRO A 70 19.81 36.79 -12.51
C PRO A 70 21.14 37.26 -11.89
N GLY A 71 22.17 37.34 -12.72
CA GLY A 71 23.51 37.80 -12.33
C GLY A 71 24.55 36.71 -12.09
N PHE A 72 24.18 35.43 -12.01
CA PHE A 72 25.15 34.32 -12.07
C PHE A 72 25.41 33.84 -13.50
N THR A 73 26.66 33.53 -13.80
CA THR A 73 27.10 33.00 -15.11
C THR A 73 28.01 31.77 -15.01
N ASP A 74 28.10 31.02 -16.10
CA ASP A 74 28.89 29.78 -16.28
C ASP A 74 30.41 29.99 -16.45
N GLY A 75 30.92 31.21 -16.23
CA GLY A 75 32.31 31.58 -16.50
C GLY A 75 32.61 31.89 -17.98
N ALA A 76 31.80 31.40 -18.91
CA ALA A 76 31.78 31.84 -20.31
C ALA A 76 30.81 33.03 -20.55
N GLY A 77 30.31 33.63 -19.46
CA GLY A 77 29.40 34.79 -19.49
C GLY A 77 27.93 34.46 -19.77
N ARG A 78 27.56 33.18 -19.94
CA ARG A 78 26.17 32.78 -20.16
C ARG A 78 25.43 32.69 -18.84
N ALA A 79 24.15 33.06 -18.81
CA ALA A 79 23.33 32.99 -17.61
C ALA A 79 23.24 31.54 -17.08
N LEU A 80 23.60 31.33 -15.81
CA LEU A 80 23.62 30.01 -15.20
C LEU A 80 22.23 29.65 -14.64
N THR A 81 21.72 28.49 -15.05
CA THR A 81 20.42 27.94 -14.59
C THR A 81 20.52 26.44 -14.31
N GLY A 82 19.58 25.88 -13.53
CA GLY A 82 19.50 24.46 -13.22
C GLY A 82 20.49 23.96 -12.17
N TRP A 83 21.15 24.86 -11.42
CA TRP A 83 22.13 24.48 -10.40
C TRP A 83 21.45 24.23 -9.05
N THR A 84 22.04 23.36 -8.24
CA THR A 84 21.42 22.83 -7.00
C THR A 84 22.37 22.90 -5.80
N TYR A 85 21.81 22.61 -4.62
CA TYR A 85 22.51 22.39 -3.37
C TYR A 85 22.33 20.94 -2.93
N THR A 86 23.37 20.34 -2.36
CA THR A 86 23.32 19.06 -1.66
C THR A 86 23.69 19.28 -0.20
N LEU A 87 22.84 18.79 0.70
CA LEU A 87 23.02 18.76 2.14
C LEU A 87 23.38 17.33 2.54
N ALA A 88 24.45 17.15 3.32
CA ALA A 88 24.78 15.89 3.97
C ALA A 88 24.77 16.11 5.49
N LEU A 89 23.88 15.43 6.20
CA LEU A 89 23.76 15.48 7.64
C LEU A 89 24.67 14.42 8.26
N THR A 90 25.50 14.85 9.22
CA THR A 90 26.36 13.97 10.01
C THR A 90 25.95 14.09 11.48
N LEU A 91 25.54 12.99 12.10
CA LEU A 91 25.19 12.88 13.52
C LEU A 91 26.19 11.91 14.17
N ASP A 92 26.77 12.28 15.32
CA ASP A 92 27.86 11.52 15.99
C ASP A 92 29.00 11.04 15.06
N GLY A 93 29.33 11.85 14.04
CA GLY A 93 30.37 11.54 13.05
C GLY A 93 29.96 10.58 11.93
N GLN A 94 28.75 10.02 11.93
CA GLN A 94 28.21 9.17 10.86
C GLN A 94 27.31 9.97 9.90
N GLU A 95 27.42 9.73 8.58
CA GLU A 95 26.50 10.34 7.61
C GLU A 95 25.11 9.66 7.72
N TYR A 96 24.11 10.43 8.12
CA TYR A 96 22.75 9.95 8.43
C TYR A 96 21.78 10.11 7.25
N ALA A 97 21.84 11.27 6.57
CA ALA A 97 20.95 11.59 5.46
C ALA A 97 21.62 12.53 4.46
N ARG A 98 21.20 12.44 3.19
CA ARG A 98 21.66 13.31 2.09
C ARG A 98 20.47 13.74 1.24
N HIS A 99 20.39 15.03 0.92
CA HIS A 99 19.30 15.60 0.13
C HIS A 99 19.82 16.64 -0.88
N THR A 100 19.28 16.63 -2.10
CA THR A 100 19.65 17.57 -3.16
C THR A 100 18.42 18.35 -3.60
N PHE A 101 18.51 19.69 -3.61
CA PHE A 101 17.39 20.59 -3.82
C PHE A 101 17.80 21.87 -4.58
N ALA A 102 16.80 22.58 -5.11
CA ALA A 102 16.94 23.91 -5.69
C ALA A 102 16.27 24.96 -4.78
N LEU A 103 16.73 26.21 -4.84
CA LEU A 103 16.18 27.34 -4.10
C LEU A 103 15.58 28.37 -5.08
N PRO A 104 14.39 28.10 -5.64
CA PRO A 104 13.88 28.90 -6.76
C PRO A 104 13.73 30.37 -6.40
N SER A 105 14.20 31.25 -7.28
CA SER A 105 14.24 32.71 -7.12
C SER A 105 12.88 33.44 -7.05
N ARG A 106 11.78 32.68 -6.86
CA ARG A 106 10.37 33.11 -6.78
C ARG A 106 9.67 32.71 -5.47
N LEU A 107 10.40 32.28 -4.44
CA LEU A 107 9.82 32.13 -3.10
C LEU A 107 9.24 33.49 -2.67
N ALA A 108 7.94 33.50 -2.39
CA ALA A 108 7.14 34.72 -2.35
C ALA A 108 7.14 35.42 -0.97
N SER A 109 7.66 34.76 0.07
CA SER A 109 7.73 35.30 1.42
C SER A 109 9.17 35.35 1.96
N SER A 110 9.33 36.11 3.04
CA SER A 110 10.56 36.29 3.80
C SER A 110 10.97 35.10 4.66
N ASP A 111 10.15 34.06 4.73
CA ASP A 111 10.03 33.20 5.92
C ASP A 111 11.03 32.05 5.95
N GLY A 112 12.06 32.13 5.10
CA GLY A 112 13.07 31.11 4.92
C GLY A 112 12.58 29.89 4.13
N VAL A 113 13.39 28.84 4.14
CA VAL A 113 13.06 27.52 3.59
C VAL A 113 13.43 26.48 4.65
N HIS A 114 12.43 25.75 5.14
CA HIS A 114 12.68 24.58 5.98
C HIS A 114 12.96 23.36 5.08
N VAL A 115 13.94 22.53 5.44
CA VAL A 115 14.32 21.33 4.69
C VAL A 115 14.39 20.13 5.63
N ASP A 116 13.42 19.23 5.49
CA ASP A 116 13.40 17.93 6.17
C ASP A 116 14.42 16.96 5.59
N LEU A 117 15.23 16.36 6.46
CA LEU A 117 16.17 15.30 6.10
C LEU A 117 15.76 13.98 6.74
N LEU A 118 15.07 13.14 5.97
CA LEU A 118 14.68 11.80 6.39
C LEU A 118 15.75 10.77 5.98
N PRO A 119 16.12 9.81 6.85
CA PRO A 119 17.02 8.73 6.49
C PRO A 119 16.35 7.81 5.46
N GLY A 120 17.14 7.31 4.49
CA GLY A 120 16.68 6.29 3.54
C GLY A 120 16.06 6.79 2.22
N ALA A 121 15.88 8.10 2.03
CA ALA A 121 15.47 8.68 0.74
C ALA A 121 16.64 8.70 -0.29
N ALA A 122 17.25 7.54 -0.55
CA ALA A 122 18.26 7.39 -1.58
C ALA A 122 17.63 7.61 -2.97
N THR A 123 17.91 8.74 -3.60
CA THR A 123 17.59 8.96 -5.01
C THR A 123 18.34 7.95 -5.85
N VAL A 124 17.60 6.98 -6.41
CA VAL A 124 18.14 5.95 -7.30
C VAL A 124 18.77 6.64 -8.51
N GLY A 125 20.11 6.63 -8.55
CA GLY A 125 20.86 7.09 -9.71
C GLY A 125 20.57 6.19 -10.90
N ALA A 126 19.85 6.71 -11.90
CA ALA A 126 19.59 5.99 -13.13
C ALA A 126 20.90 5.64 -13.84
N ARG A 127 21.29 4.36 -13.84
CA ARG A 127 22.30 3.85 -14.77
C ARG A 127 21.72 3.89 -16.18
N GLY A 128 22.50 4.42 -17.11
CA GLY A 128 21.99 4.93 -18.38
C GLY A 128 21.38 3.89 -19.31
N ALA A 129 20.23 4.25 -19.89
CA ALA A 129 19.83 3.78 -21.21
C ALA A 129 20.49 4.71 -22.26
N GLY A 130 20.96 4.14 -23.37
CA GLY A 130 21.75 4.87 -24.37
C GLY A 130 20.95 5.94 -25.11
N SER A 131 21.63 7.02 -25.50
CA SER A 131 21.07 8.10 -26.31
C SER A 131 20.55 7.60 -27.66
N PRO A 132 19.28 7.86 -28.02
CA PRO A 132 18.85 7.86 -29.41
C PRO A 132 19.50 9.04 -30.13
N GLY A 133 19.98 8.83 -31.36
CA GLY A 133 20.64 9.87 -32.15
C GLY A 133 19.70 11.04 -32.49
N ALA A 134 20.27 12.25 -32.59
CA ALA A 134 19.54 13.45 -32.94
C ALA A 134 18.99 13.38 -34.38
N ALA A 135 17.68 13.61 -34.54
CA ALA A 135 17.08 13.88 -35.84
C ALA A 135 17.24 15.38 -36.20
N PRO A 136 17.65 15.73 -37.43
CA PRO A 136 17.80 17.13 -37.84
C PRO A 136 16.44 17.79 -38.11
N GLY A 137 16.35 19.10 -37.85
CA GLY A 137 15.13 19.89 -38.04
C GLY A 137 14.80 20.17 -39.53
N PRO A 138 13.53 20.48 -39.86
CA PRO A 138 13.11 20.70 -41.23
C PRO A 138 13.38 22.14 -41.71
N THR A 139 14.23 22.29 -42.72
CA THR A 139 14.16 23.42 -43.66
C THR A 139 13.10 23.11 -44.73
N GLY A 140 12.41 24.14 -45.23
CA GLY A 140 11.18 23.96 -46.00
C GLY A 140 11.30 24.06 -47.53
N ARG A 141 10.11 24.01 -48.16
CA ARG A 141 9.74 24.37 -49.55
C ARG A 141 9.97 23.34 -50.69
N ALA A 142 8.82 22.83 -51.15
CA ALA A 142 8.28 22.97 -52.52
C ALA A 142 8.54 21.91 -53.63
N ARG A 143 7.39 21.41 -54.13
CA ARG A 143 7.01 21.03 -55.52
C ARG A 143 7.34 19.65 -56.12
N ARG A 144 6.23 19.07 -56.62
CA ARG A 144 6.03 18.22 -57.83
C ARG A 144 6.51 16.75 -57.84
N ALA A 145 5.51 15.86 -57.80
CA ALA A 145 5.14 14.87 -58.82
C ALA A 145 6.23 14.07 -59.57
N GLY A 146 6.12 12.75 -59.47
CA GLY A 146 6.81 11.73 -60.27
C GLY A 146 6.31 10.33 -59.86
N ALA A 147 6.26 9.38 -60.80
CA ALA A 147 5.67 8.06 -60.60
C ALA A 147 6.73 6.92 -60.62
N ASP A 148 6.24 5.70 -60.44
CA ASP A 148 6.81 4.42 -60.87
C ASP A 148 8.04 3.81 -60.17
N GLY A 149 7.90 2.51 -59.87
CA GLY A 149 8.89 1.53 -60.31
C GLY A 149 9.74 0.86 -59.22
N PRO A 150 9.76 -0.49 -59.14
CA PRO A 150 10.56 -1.23 -58.15
C PRO A 150 11.87 -1.78 -58.73
N SER A 151 12.89 -1.98 -57.89
CA SER A 151 14.03 -2.85 -58.23
C SER A 151 14.64 -3.51 -57.00
N ALA A 152 15.06 -4.77 -57.18
CA ALA A 152 15.54 -5.65 -56.13
C ALA A 152 16.94 -5.32 -55.59
N GLY A 153 17.16 -5.72 -54.33
CA GLY A 153 18.21 -6.68 -54.00
C GLY A 153 19.66 -6.17 -53.88
N THR A 154 20.19 -6.21 -52.66
CA THR A 154 21.58 -6.64 -52.43
C THR A 154 21.73 -7.22 -51.03
N ALA A 155 22.28 -8.43 -50.94
CA ALA A 155 22.63 -9.05 -49.67
C ALA A 155 24.06 -8.66 -49.27
N LEU A 156 24.33 -8.50 -47.97
CA LEU A 156 25.68 -8.41 -47.42
C LEU A 156 25.80 -9.31 -46.19
N ALA A 157 26.99 -9.90 -46.03
CA ALA A 157 27.20 -11.14 -45.30
C ALA A 157 27.23 -11.01 -43.77
N LEU A 158 26.93 -12.11 -43.08
CA LEU A 158 27.22 -12.28 -41.66
C LEU A 158 28.73 -12.31 -41.41
N VAL A 159 29.14 -11.68 -40.30
CA VAL A 159 30.40 -11.93 -39.59
C VAL A 159 30.08 -12.83 -38.39
N PRO A 160 30.91 -13.86 -38.07
CA PRO A 160 30.57 -14.83 -37.03
C PRO A 160 30.58 -14.22 -35.62
N ALA A 161 29.66 -14.70 -34.78
CA ALA A 161 29.60 -14.35 -33.38
C ALA A 161 30.76 -14.97 -32.58
N VAL A 162 31.32 -14.18 -31.65
CA VAL A 162 32.22 -14.66 -30.60
C VAL A 162 31.41 -15.51 -29.62
N PRO A 163 31.93 -16.67 -29.13
CA PRO A 163 31.21 -17.47 -28.15
C PRO A 163 31.15 -16.77 -26.79
N ASP A 164 29.94 -16.55 -26.28
CA ASP A 164 29.72 -16.02 -24.93
C ASP A 164 30.26 -16.99 -23.86
N VAL A 165 31.06 -16.45 -22.95
CA VAL A 165 31.53 -17.15 -21.75
C VAL A 165 30.38 -17.17 -20.73
N PRO A 166 29.89 -18.33 -20.29
CA PRO A 166 28.82 -18.38 -19.30
C PRO A 166 29.33 -17.86 -17.94
N PRO A 167 28.57 -16.98 -17.25
CA PRO A 167 28.96 -16.49 -15.93
C PRO A 167 29.00 -17.65 -14.93
N ALA A 168 29.99 -17.62 -14.03
CA ALA A 168 30.24 -18.69 -13.06
C ALA A 168 29.00 -18.95 -12.19
N ARG A 169 28.57 -20.22 -12.12
CA ARG A 169 27.48 -20.63 -11.22
C ARG A 169 27.93 -20.44 -9.77
N GLY A 170 27.22 -19.58 -9.04
CA GLY A 170 27.35 -19.49 -7.59
C GLY A 170 27.02 -20.85 -6.94
N VAL A 171 27.90 -21.29 -6.04
CA VAL A 171 27.75 -22.54 -5.28
C VAL A 171 26.45 -22.48 -4.46
N SER A 172 25.59 -23.49 -4.61
CA SER A 172 24.31 -23.47 -3.90
C SER A 172 24.49 -23.83 -2.42
N ARG A 173 23.60 -23.36 -1.54
CA ARG A 173 23.59 -23.77 -0.11
C ARG A 173 23.48 -25.30 0.06
N ARG A 174 23.02 -26.04 -0.95
CA ARG A 174 22.96 -27.51 -0.98
C ARG A 174 24.34 -28.17 -1.11
N ASP A 175 25.27 -27.52 -1.80
CA ASP A 175 26.62 -28.04 -2.04
C ASP A 175 27.51 -27.82 -0.81
N ALA A 176 27.37 -26.67 -0.14
CA ALA A 176 28.00 -26.40 1.15
C ALA A 176 27.56 -27.39 2.25
N PHE A 177 26.29 -27.80 2.25
CA PHE A 177 25.78 -28.77 3.23
C PHE A 177 26.31 -30.20 3.00
N ARG A 178 26.60 -30.58 1.75
CA ARG A 178 27.22 -31.88 1.44
C ARG A 178 28.70 -31.94 1.79
N ALA A 179 29.42 -30.82 1.74
CA ALA A 179 30.83 -30.76 2.16
C ALA A 179 31.01 -30.97 3.68
N GLY A 180 30.07 -30.47 4.51
CA GLY A 180 30.16 -30.60 5.97
C GLY A 180 29.95 -32.02 6.51
N MET A 181 29.17 -32.86 5.81
CA MET A 181 28.82 -34.22 6.26
C MET A 181 29.93 -35.27 6.08
N VAL A 182 31.00 -34.96 5.36
CA VAL A 182 32.14 -35.89 5.15
C VAL A 182 33.24 -35.70 6.21
N ALA A 183 33.21 -34.59 6.96
CA ALA A 183 34.28 -34.22 7.90
C ALA A 183 34.12 -34.76 9.35
N LEU A 184 33.01 -35.46 9.66
CA LEU A 184 32.72 -35.98 11.01
C LEU A 184 32.65 -37.52 11.10
N GLY A 185 33.02 -38.23 10.03
CA GLY A 185 32.98 -39.69 9.95
C GLY A 185 34.30 -40.42 10.24
N ALA A 186 35.38 -39.72 10.62
CA ALA A 186 36.72 -40.30 10.75
C ALA A 186 37.44 -39.76 11.99
N GLY A 187 37.21 -40.38 13.16
CA GLY A 187 37.87 -39.90 14.39
C GLY A 187 37.47 -40.57 15.72
N ALA A 188 37.31 -41.90 15.79
CA ALA A 188 37.27 -42.62 17.07
C ALA A 188 37.52 -44.13 16.92
N ALA A 189 38.78 -44.53 16.76
CA ALA A 189 39.22 -45.91 17.00
C ALA A 189 40.66 -45.91 17.53
N ILE A 190 41.04 -46.97 18.23
CA ILE A 190 42.35 -47.23 18.88
C ILE A 190 42.56 -46.51 20.23
N SER A 191 42.31 -47.25 21.33
CA SER A 191 43.36 -47.61 22.31
C SER A 191 42.83 -48.57 23.38
N ALA A 192 43.34 -49.80 23.40
CA ALA A 192 43.49 -50.60 24.63
C ALA A 192 44.92 -50.32 25.18
N SER A 193 45.34 -50.61 26.42
CA SER A 193 44.97 -51.67 27.38
C SER A 193 45.68 -51.45 28.74
N ALA A 194 45.35 -52.27 29.76
CA ALA A 194 46.11 -52.54 31.01
C ALA A 194 45.99 -51.49 32.16
N SER A 195 46.02 -51.80 33.48
CA SER A 195 46.34 -53.05 34.21
C SER A 195 45.65 -53.16 35.61
N ALA A 196 45.44 -54.40 36.08
CA ALA A 196 45.60 -54.92 37.46
C ALA A 196 44.73 -54.47 38.69
N SER A 197 43.94 -55.43 39.22
CA SER A 197 43.85 -55.97 40.63
C SER A 197 43.68 -55.02 41.85
N ALA A 198 42.91 -55.31 42.92
CA ALA A 198 42.26 -56.54 43.46
C ALA A 198 40.97 -56.15 44.27
N ALA A 199 40.25 -56.95 45.09
CA ALA A 199 40.43 -58.30 45.66
C ALA A 199 39.08 -59.08 45.88
N HIS A 200 38.80 -59.61 47.10
CA HIS A 200 37.60 -60.39 47.48
C HIS A 200 36.87 -59.86 48.74
N GLY A 201 35.56 -60.13 48.83
CA GLY A 201 34.75 -60.07 50.06
C GLY A 201 33.33 -60.66 49.83
N PRO A 202 32.81 -61.56 50.68
CA PRO A 202 31.57 -62.30 50.41
C PRO A 202 30.27 -61.59 50.89
N ALA A 203 29.13 -62.05 50.37
CA ALA A 203 27.77 -61.58 50.70
C ALA A 203 27.34 -61.91 52.16
N PRO A 204 26.28 -61.27 52.69
CA PRO A 204 24.94 -61.89 52.55
C PRO A 204 23.71 -60.95 52.51
N ALA A 205 22.53 -61.59 52.36
CA ALA A 205 21.17 -61.16 52.75
C ALA A 205 20.30 -60.27 51.82
N ARG A 206 19.22 -60.90 51.34
CA ARG A 206 17.94 -60.33 50.85
C ARG A 206 17.15 -59.69 52.03
N PRO A 207 16.18 -58.76 51.83
CA PRO A 207 14.94 -59.09 51.10
C PRO A 207 14.15 -57.95 50.40
N ALA A 208 13.03 -58.38 49.79
CA ALA A 208 11.77 -57.66 49.48
C ALA A 208 11.70 -56.70 48.27
N GLY A 209 10.67 -56.91 47.44
CA GLY A 209 9.92 -55.78 46.85
C GLY A 209 10.21 -55.38 45.39
N VAL A 210 10.58 -56.29 44.48
CA VAL A 210 10.56 -55.96 43.04
C VAL A 210 9.10 -55.87 42.57
N LEU A 211 8.58 -54.65 42.50
CA LEU A 211 7.43 -54.32 41.65
C LEU A 211 7.77 -54.72 40.20
N PRO A 212 6.82 -55.26 39.41
CA PRO A 212 7.12 -55.63 38.04
C PRO A 212 7.53 -54.38 37.25
N LEU A 213 8.80 -54.35 36.83
CA LEU A 213 9.26 -53.36 35.85
C LEU A 213 8.43 -53.48 34.57
N ALA A 214 8.33 -52.36 33.85
CA ALA A 214 7.57 -52.24 32.62
C ALA A 214 7.75 -53.45 31.68
N GLN A 215 6.63 -54.02 31.27
CA GLN A 215 6.61 -55.14 30.34
C GLN A 215 6.98 -54.62 28.94
N THR A 216 8.27 -54.70 28.57
CA THR A 216 8.71 -54.40 27.21
C THR A 216 8.13 -55.45 26.27
N ILE A 217 7.15 -55.07 25.45
CA ILE A 217 6.60 -55.92 24.39
C ILE A 217 7.63 -55.93 23.26
N ASN A 218 8.47 -56.98 23.24
CA ASN A 218 9.53 -57.18 22.25
C ASN A 218 9.12 -58.09 21.07
N ASP A 219 7.89 -58.61 21.06
CA ASP A 219 7.35 -59.34 19.92
C ASP A 219 6.65 -58.38 18.97
N ASP A 220 6.87 -58.56 17.66
CA ASP A 220 6.24 -57.77 16.61
C ASP A 220 4.72 -57.67 16.83
N LEU A 221 4.23 -56.44 17.01
CA LEU A 221 2.82 -56.15 17.16
C LEU A 221 2.09 -56.45 15.83
N VAL A 222 1.62 -57.68 15.66
CA VAL A 222 0.84 -58.09 14.46
C VAL A 222 -0.54 -57.41 14.48
N ILE A 223 -0.60 -56.18 13.97
CA ILE A 223 -1.85 -55.43 13.79
C ILE A 223 -2.61 -55.96 12.56
N GLY A 224 -3.27 -57.11 12.73
CA GLY A 224 -4.37 -57.58 11.88
C GLY A 224 -4.05 -57.93 10.41
N SER A 225 -4.49 -59.11 9.96
CA SER A 225 -4.59 -59.36 8.51
C SER A 225 -5.78 -58.60 7.91
N THR A 226 -5.81 -58.47 6.58
CA THR A 226 -6.95 -57.92 5.83
C THR A 226 -8.29 -58.62 6.09
N ALA A 227 -8.27 -59.85 6.61
CA ALA A 227 -9.47 -60.59 6.98
C ALA A 227 -10.02 -60.24 8.38
N THR A 228 -9.19 -59.70 9.30
CA THR A 228 -9.59 -59.42 10.70
C THR A 228 -8.91 -58.17 11.25
N PRO A 229 -9.39 -56.96 10.93
CA PRO A 229 -8.86 -55.73 11.52
C PRO A 229 -9.26 -55.62 13.00
N ARG A 230 -8.29 -55.71 13.92
CA ARG A 230 -8.47 -55.37 15.34
C ARG A 230 -7.93 -53.97 15.63
N THR A 231 -8.71 -53.17 16.34
CA THR A 231 -8.35 -51.79 16.70
C THR A 231 -7.24 -51.77 17.74
N LEU A 232 -6.10 -51.14 17.43
CA LEU A 232 -5.08 -50.83 18.42
C LEU A 232 -5.67 -49.88 19.46
N THR A 233 -5.82 -50.36 20.69
CA THR A 233 -6.38 -49.57 21.80
C THR A 233 -5.25 -49.24 22.78
N VAL A 234 -4.60 -48.09 22.58
CA VAL A 234 -3.57 -47.59 23.50
C VAL A 234 -4.26 -46.98 24.72
N LYS A 235 -4.22 -47.66 25.86
CA LYS A 235 -4.55 -47.05 27.16
C LYS A 235 -3.28 -46.40 27.72
N SER A 236 -3.33 -45.12 28.10
CA SER A 236 -2.25 -44.56 28.93
C SER A 236 -2.34 -45.14 30.34
N SER A 237 -1.19 -45.31 30.98
CA SER A 237 -1.10 -45.51 32.43
C SER A 237 -1.46 -44.22 33.17
N GLY A 238 -1.76 -44.34 34.47
CA GLY A 238 -2.13 -43.23 35.33
C GLY A 238 -0.99 -42.24 35.59
N ALA A 239 -1.36 -41.00 35.95
CA ALA A 239 -0.45 -39.87 36.11
C ALA A 239 0.37 -39.90 37.41
N GLY A 240 1.52 -39.22 37.40
CA GLY A 240 2.38 -39.04 38.58
C GLY A 240 3.72 -38.41 38.21
N GLY A 241 3.73 -37.12 37.86
CA GLY A 241 4.95 -36.37 37.56
C GLY A 241 5.13 -35.16 38.47
N THR A 242 6.05 -35.26 39.42
CA THR A 242 6.67 -34.12 40.13
C THR A 242 8.09 -34.48 40.56
N GLU A 243 9.06 -33.78 39.97
CA GLU A 243 10.33 -33.28 40.54
C GLU A 243 11.26 -34.15 41.43
N SER A 244 12.56 -34.03 41.14
CA SER A 244 13.74 -34.36 41.98
C SER A 244 14.16 -35.83 42.18
N GLY A 245 14.93 -36.37 41.21
CA GLY A 245 15.78 -37.54 41.45
C GLY A 245 16.49 -38.09 40.19
N PRO A 246 17.79 -38.45 40.23
CA PRO A 246 18.58 -38.90 39.07
C PRO A 246 18.27 -40.35 38.63
N SER A 247 17.02 -40.76 38.73
CA SER A 247 16.54 -42.11 38.34
C SER A 247 15.15 -42.09 37.68
N TYR A 248 14.61 -40.90 37.39
CA TYR A 248 13.34 -40.72 36.70
C TYR A 248 13.57 -40.47 35.20
N TYR A 249 13.15 -41.42 34.37
CA TYR A 249 13.08 -41.26 32.92
C TYR A 249 11.66 -40.84 32.52
N ASP A 250 11.50 -39.71 31.82
CA ASP A 250 10.33 -39.56 30.94
C ASP A 250 10.54 -40.48 29.74
N SER A 251 9.73 -41.53 29.71
CA SER A 251 9.73 -42.58 28.68
C SER A 251 8.42 -42.58 27.89
N THR A 252 7.65 -41.49 27.91
CA THR A 252 6.39 -41.42 27.16
C THR A 252 6.61 -41.23 25.65
N GLY A 253 6.72 -42.35 24.92
CA GLY A 253 6.40 -42.38 23.50
C GLY A 253 4.89 -42.12 23.30
N ARG A 254 4.53 -40.92 22.82
CA ARG A 254 3.13 -40.46 22.70
C ARG A 254 2.57 -40.56 21.27
N ILE A 255 2.79 -41.72 20.63
CA ILE A 255 2.66 -42.03 19.18
C ILE A 255 3.97 -41.76 18.43
N VAL A 256 4.54 -42.81 17.84
CA VAL A 256 5.61 -42.74 16.84
C VAL A 256 5.01 -43.09 15.49
N LEU A 257 5.16 -42.20 14.51
CA LEU A 257 4.82 -42.45 13.12
C LEU A 257 6.08 -42.24 12.28
N GLU A 258 6.63 -43.33 11.75
CA GLU A 258 7.73 -43.28 10.80
C GLU A 258 7.21 -43.59 9.40
N ALA A 259 7.70 -42.87 8.39
CA ALA A 259 7.60 -43.31 7.01
C ALA A 259 8.73 -42.75 6.15
N TYR A 260 8.88 -43.38 4.99
CA TYR A 260 9.83 -43.02 3.95
C TYR A 260 9.11 -43.18 2.60
N GLN A 261 8.98 -42.10 1.83
CA GLN A 261 8.42 -42.15 0.47
C GLN A 261 9.33 -41.46 -0.54
N PRO A 262 9.89 -42.20 -1.52
CA PRO A 262 10.77 -41.64 -2.54
C PRO A 262 10.07 -41.26 -3.86
N HIS A 263 8.75 -41.49 -4.04
CA HIS A 263 8.09 -41.30 -5.34
C HIS A 263 6.59 -40.96 -5.32
N PHE A 264 6.12 -40.34 -6.40
CA PHE A 264 4.75 -39.82 -6.58
C PHE A 264 3.68 -40.90 -6.78
N ARG A 265 2.47 -40.67 -6.22
CA ARG A 265 1.13 -41.30 -6.45
C ARG A 265 0.48 -42.07 -5.27
N TRP A 266 0.96 -41.95 -4.04
CA TRP A 266 0.30 -42.53 -2.86
C TRP A 266 0.16 -41.52 -1.71
N TYR A 267 -0.76 -41.79 -0.79
CA TYR A 267 -1.02 -40.93 0.38
C TYR A 267 0.10 -41.09 1.42
N GLY A 268 0.58 -39.98 1.98
CA GLY A 268 1.58 -39.99 3.05
C GLY A 268 1.00 -40.29 4.44
N GLU A 269 1.87 -40.08 5.42
CA GLU A 269 1.65 -40.13 6.86
C GLU A 269 0.32 -39.47 7.24
N SER A 270 -0.61 -40.24 7.81
CA SER A 270 -1.93 -39.73 8.16
C SER A 270 -2.53 -40.44 9.37
N ILE A 271 -2.81 -39.70 10.44
CA ILE A 271 -3.73 -40.15 11.49
C ILE A 271 -5.14 -40.11 10.89
N ARG A 272 -5.67 -41.28 10.53
CA ARG A 272 -6.98 -41.41 9.87
C ARG A 272 -8.09 -41.65 10.89
N VAL A 273 -8.90 -40.62 11.14
CA VAL A 273 -10.12 -40.75 11.94
C VAL A 273 -11.25 -41.29 11.06
N GLN A 274 -11.47 -42.61 11.11
CA GLN A 274 -12.55 -43.27 10.36
C GLN A 274 -13.86 -43.24 11.13
N LEU A 275 -14.78 -42.36 10.72
CA LEU A 275 -16.14 -42.29 11.27
C LEU A 275 -16.99 -43.42 10.67
N LYS A 276 -17.33 -44.41 11.52
CA LYS A 276 -18.17 -45.56 11.13
C LYS A 276 -19.67 -45.28 11.15
N ASP A 277 -20.09 -44.17 11.78
CA ASP A 277 -21.47 -43.67 11.80
C ASP A 277 -21.43 -42.20 11.32
N PRO A 278 -22.31 -41.78 10.40
CA PRO A 278 -22.34 -40.39 9.91
C PRO A 278 -22.71 -39.34 10.98
N ARG A 279 -23.21 -39.76 12.14
CA ARG A 279 -23.45 -38.93 13.34
C ARG A 279 -22.25 -38.88 14.31
N ALA A 280 -21.20 -39.66 14.05
CA ALA A 280 -20.00 -39.62 14.89
C ALA A 280 -19.22 -38.32 14.66
N LYS A 281 -18.62 -37.78 15.72
CA LYS A 281 -17.72 -36.62 15.64
C LYS A 281 -16.26 -37.08 15.67
N GLY A 282 -15.48 -36.68 14.67
CA GLY A 282 -14.05 -36.96 14.58
C GLY A 282 -13.24 -35.81 15.14
N MET A 283 -13.12 -35.73 16.46
CA MET A 283 -12.42 -34.64 17.15
C MET A 283 -11.04 -35.08 17.62
N LEU A 284 -10.02 -34.28 17.31
CA LEU A 284 -8.74 -34.24 17.99
C LEU A 284 -8.80 -33.16 19.07
N THR A 285 -8.29 -33.48 20.25
CA THR A 285 -8.50 -32.69 21.48
C THR A 285 -7.15 -32.30 22.06
N TYR A 286 -6.90 -31.00 22.23
CA TYR A 286 -5.69 -30.46 22.83
C TYR A 286 -5.95 -30.11 24.29
N GLN A 287 -5.22 -30.75 25.20
CA GLN A 287 -5.34 -30.52 26.64
C GLN A 287 -4.05 -29.91 27.19
N ALA A 288 -4.21 -28.92 28.06
CA ALA A 288 -3.13 -28.34 28.85
C ALA A 288 -3.23 -28.82 30.30
N HIS A 289 -2.06 -29.00 30.93
CA HIS A 289 -1.94 -29.36 32.33
C HIS A 289 -0.71 -28.67 32.91
N TRP A 290 -0.95 -27.62 33.68
CA TRP A 290 0.08 -26.88 34.42
C TRP A 290 -0.22 -27.03 35.91
N PRO A 291 0.60 -27.73 36.71
CA PRO A 291 0.32 -27.91 38.14
C PRO A 291 0.61 -26.66 38.98
N GLN A 292 1.24 -25.63 38.41
CA GLN A 292 1.53 -24.34 39.03
C GLN A 292 1.27 -23.20 38.02
N PRO A 293 0.85 -21.99 38.47
CA PRO A 293 0.70 -20.84 37.59
C PRO A 293 2.05 -20.42 37.00
N HIS A 294 2.19 -20.46 35.67
CA HIS A 294 3.44 -20.07 34.99
C HIS A 294 3.62 -18.56 34.82
N TYR A 295 2.57 -17.77 35.05
CA TYR A 295 2.59 -16.31 34.98
C TYR A 295 1.99 -15.74 36.26
N PRO A 296 2.59 -14.70 36.89
CA PRO A 296 2.04 -14.08 38.11
C PRO A 296 0.59 -13.61 37.98
N ASP A 297 0.22 -13.16 36.78
CA ASP A 297 -1.09 -12.59 36.47
C ASP A 297 -1.93 -13.47 35.51
N GLY A 298 -1.45 -14.67 35.17
CA GLY A 298 -2.02 -15.52 34.12
C GLY A 298 -2.68 -16.79 34.65
N ASP A 299 -3.89 -16.67 35.20
CA ASP A 299 -4.82 -17.80 35.32
C ASP A 299 -5.56 -18.01 33.97
N PHE A 300 -6.18 -19.17 33.79
CA PHE A 300 -7.25 -19.33 32.79
C PHE A 300 -8.36 -18.33 33.14
N THR A 301 -8.52 -17.25 32.37
CA THR A 301 -9.15 -15.98 32.77
C THR A 301 -10.68 -15.98 33.05
N GLY A 302 -11.27 -17.14 33.35
CA GLY A 302 -12.60 -17.32 33.96
C GLY A 302 -12.64 -18.31 35.14
N ARG A 303 -11.49 -18.89 35.47
CA ARG A 303 -11.07 -19.71 36.63
C ARG A 303 -10.94 -18.97 37.97
N PRO A 304 -11.67 -19.25 39.08
CA PRO A 304 -11.23 -18.73 40.39
C PRO A 304 -10.12 -19.57 41.04
N THR A 305 -9.76 -20.72 40.44
CA THR A 305 -8.72 -21.64 40.92
C THR A 305 -8.08 -22.35 39.75
N HIS A 306 -6.75 -22.42 39.73
CA HIS A 306 -6.00 -23.17 38.72
C HIS A 306 -6.43 -24.66 38.71
N PRO A 307 -6.76 -25.25 37.54
CA PRO A 307 -7.19 -26.65 37.48
C PRO A 307 -6.05 -27.62 37.85
N SER A 308 -6.35 -28.59 38.73
CA SER A 308 -5.43 -29.66 39.14
C SER A 308 -5.52 -30.91 38.25
N PHE A 309 -6.14 -30.79 37.09
CA PHE A 309 -6.39 -31.86 36.12
C PHE A 309 -6.31 -31.29 34.69
N PRO A 310 -6.01 -32.11 33.66
CA PRO A 310 -5.90 -31.62 32.29
C PRO A 310 -7.20 -30.94 31.84
N VAL A 311 -7.09 -29.68 31.39
CA VAL A 311 -8.20 -28.91 30.83
C VAL A 311 -8.05 -28.85 29.33
N THR A 312 -9.16 -29.04 28.63
CA THR A 312 -9.17 -28.93 27.16
C THR A 312 -9.16 -27.47 26.75
N ILE A 313 -8.21 -27.10 25.90
CA ILE A 313 -7.97 -25.73 25.47
C ILE A 313 -8.36 -25.49 24.01
N ALA A 314 -8.37 -26.55 23.19
CA ALA A 314 -8.84 -26.48 21.81
C ALA A 314 -9.29 -27.86 21.31
N TRP A 315 -10.22 -27.85 20.36
CA TRP A 315 -10.62 -29.00 19.58
C TRP A 315 -10.45 -28.67 18.09
N ILE A 316 -9.99 -29.64 17.31
CA ILE A 316 -10.07 -29.59 15.85
C ILE A 316 -10.71 -30.88 15.36
N GLY A 317 -11.71 -30.78 14.49
CA GLY A 317 -12.39 -31.99 14.05
C GLY A 317 -13.45 -31.78 13.00
N ALA A 318 -13.99 -32.89 12.50
CA ALA A 318 -15.05 -32.88 11.51
C ALA A 318 -16.22 -33.76 11.96
N HIS A 319 -17.43 -33.32 11.63
CA HIS A 319 -18.65 -34.10 11.83
C HIS A 319 -19.68 -33.76 10.75
N PHE A 320 -20.57 -34.71 10.45
CA PHE A 320 -21.39 -34.66 9.23
C PHE A 320 -22.89 -34.48 9.49
N LEU A 321 -23.53 -35.35 10.28
CA LEU A 321 -24.94 -35.20 10.66
C LEU A 321 -25.11 -34.55 12.02
N ASP A 322 -26.32 -34.10 12.30
CA ASP A 322 -26.77 -33.82 13.66
C ASP A 322 -26.77 -35.11 14.49
N ASN A 323 -26.34 -35.02 15.74
CA ASN A 323 -26.36 -36.13 16.69
C ASN A 323 -27.79 -36.43 17.16
N ASP A 324 -28.64 -35.40 17.27
CA ASP A 324 -29.92 -35.47 17.98
C ASP A 324 -31.10 -35.68 17.01
N ASP A 325 -31.05 -35.11 15.80
CA ASP A 325 -32.04 -35.35 14.75
C ASP A 325 -31.43 -35.30 13.33
N PRO A 326 -30.88 -36.44 12.84
CA PRO A 326 -30.31 -36.56 11.50
C PRO A 326 -31.36 -36.57 10.39
N SER A 327 -32.66 -36.65 10.71
CA SER A 327 -33.74 -36.81 9.71
C SER A 327 -34.08 -35.50 8.98
N LEU A 328 -33.80 -34.36 9.61
CA LEU A 328 -34.14 -33.05 9.08
C LEU A 328 -32.94 -32.39 8.38
N LEU A 329 -33.06 -32.20 7.06
CA LEU A 329 -32.03 -31.54 6.23
C LEU A 329 -31.57 -30.18 6.81
N ARG A 330 -32.50 -29.39 7.36
CA ARG A 330 -32.21 -28.09 7.99
C ARG A 330 -31.26 -28.17 9.20
N ASN A 331 -31.24 -29.31 9.89
CA ASN A 331 -30.34 -29.56 11.01
C ASN A 331 -28.97 -29.96 10.47
N ASN A 332 -28.93 -30.90 9.52
CA ASN A 332 -27.69 -31.33 8.84
C ASN A 332 -26.95 -30.18 8.12
N LEU A 333 -27.65 -29.14 7.64
CA LEU A 333 -27.03 -27.91 7.11
C LEU A 333 -26.20 -27.10 8.13
N LYS A 334 -26.40 -27.34 9.44
CA LYS A 334 -25.56 -26.77 10.50
C LYS A 334 -24.25 -27.54 10.67
N HIS A 335 -24.28 -28.85 10.38
CA HIS A 335 -23.13 -29.76 10.46
C HIS A 335 -22.39 -29.79 9.11
N GLY A 336 -21.67 -30.88 8.80
CA GLY A 336 -20.95 -31.02 7.54
C GLY A 336 -19.77 -30.06 7.42
N HIS A 337 -18.94 -29.97 8.45
CA HIS A 337 -17.81 -29.04 8.50
C HIS A 337 -16.60 -29.58 9.25
N LEU A 338 -15.43 -29.05 8.90
CA LEU A 338 -14.22 -29.07 9.71
C LEU A 338 -14.24 -27.81 10.58
N ASN A 339 -14.14 -27.92 11.90
CA ASN A 339 -14.07 -26.77 12.79
C ASN A 339 -12.86 -26.78 13.71
N PHE A 340 -12.57 -25.57 14.21
CA PHE A 340 -11.71 -25.30 15.35
C PHE A 340 -12.58 -24.69 16.45
N GLU A 341 -12.63 -25.35 17.59
CA GLU A 341 -13.43 -24.93 18.74
C GLU A 341 -12.51 -24.60 19.92
N VAL A 342 -12.83 -23.53 20.65
CA VAL A 342 -12.06 -23.02 21.80
C VAL A 342 -13.05 -22.59 22.87
N PRO A 343 -12.77 -22.84 24.17
CA PRO A 343 -13.62 -22.34 25.24
C PRO A 343 -13.77 -20.80 25.18
N ASP A 344 -14.91 -20.27 25.60
CA ASP A 344 -15.04 -18.85 25.95
C ASP A 344 -14.65 -18.58 27.41
N SER A 345 -14.85 -17.34 27.87
CA SER A 345 -14.53 -16.92 29.24
C SER A 345 -15.37 -17.60 30.33
N ARG A 346 -16.44 -18.34 29.97
CA ARG A 346 -17.19 -19.19 30.90
C ARG A 346 -16.71 -20.64 30.88
N GLY A 347 -15.82 -20.97 29.93
CA GLY A 347 -15.42 -22.34 29.63
C GLY A 347 -16.37 -23.06 28.67
N ASP A 348 -17.40 -22.37 28.15
CA ASP A 348 -18.34 -22.96 27.20
C ASP A 348 -17.68 -23.13 25.83
N LEU A 349 -17.99 -24.24 25.17
CA LEU A 349 -17.31 -24.68 23.96
C LEU A 349 -17.82 -23.91 22.74
N GLN A 350 -16.99 -23.07 22.11
CA GLN A 350 -17.40 -22.24 20.96
C GLN A 350 -16.63 -22.61 19.69
N THR A 351 -17.36 -22.94 18.61
CA THR A 351 -16.77 -22.99 17.26
C THR A 351 -16.31 -21.58 16.87
N ARG A 352 -15.01 -21.37 16.71
CA ARG A 352 -14.40 -20.07 16.33
C ARG A 352 -14.17 -19.95 14.84
N LEU A 353 -13.80 -21.07 14.21
CA LEU A 353 -13.60 -21.20 12.77
C LEU A 353 -14.29 -22.48 12.29
N GLU A 354 -15.08 -22.39 11.22
CA GLU A 354 -15.57 -23.55 10.49
C GLU A 354 -15.27 -23.43 8.99
N ILE A 355 -14.95 -24.57 8.37
CA ILE A 355 -14.83 -24.74 6.92
C ILE A 355 -15.88 -25.76 6.52
N LYS A 356 -16.92 -25.31 5.80
CA LYS A 356 -17.97 -26.21 5.29
C LYS A 356 -17.38 -27.16 4.24
N ILE A 357 -17.56 -28.46 4.48
CA ILE A 357 -17.24 -29.54 3.53
C ILE A 357 -18.49 -30.01 2.77
N ILE A 358 -19.66 -29.44 3.10
CA ILE A 358 -20.92 -29.60 2.37
C ILE A 358 -21.25 -28.34 1.56
N ASP A 359 -21.97 -28.54 0.46
CA ASP A 359 -22.72 -27.47 -0.20
C ASP A 359 -23.86 -27.01 0.73
N THR A 360 -23.90 -25.71 1.04
CA THR A 360 -24.82 -25.13 2.03
C THR A 360 -26.24 -24.91 1.51
N THR A 361 -26.50 -25.17 0.23
CA THR A 361 -27.82 -25.08 -0.41
C THR A 361 -28.48 -26.46 -0.49
N THR A 362 -27.70 -27.51 -0.77
CA THR A 362 -28.16 -28.87 -1.02
C THR A 362 -27.88 -29.85 0.12
N GLY A 363 -26.98 -29.49 1.06
CA GLY A 363 -26.56 -30.34 2.17
C GLY A 363 -25.68 -31.54 1.78
N LYS A 364 -25.24 -31.63 0.51
CA LYS A 364 -24.41 -32.73 0.02
C LYS A 364 -22.94 -32.51 0.35
N ILE A 365 -22.20 -33.60 0.58
CA ILE A 365 -20.74 -33.57 0.73
C ILE A 365 -20.09 -33.16 -0.60
N GLY A 366 -19.07 -32.30 -0.51
CA GLY A 366 -18.45 -31.66 -1.67
C GLY A 366 -19.15 -30.34 -1.99
N THR A 367 -18.35 -29.35 -2.34
CA THR A 367 -18.82 -28.03 -2.78
C THR A 367 -17.82 -27.46 -3.77
N ASP A 368 -18.31 -26.80 -4.82
CA ASP A 368 -17.47 -26.04 -5.75
C ASP A 368 -16.82 -24.81 -5.08
N ARG A 369 -17.31 -24.44 -3.88
CA ARG A 369 -16.83 -23.30 -3.08
C ARG A 369 -16.89 -23.63 -1.59
N SER A 370 -15.73 -23.87 -0.97
CA SER A 370 -15.65 -24.00 0.49
C SER A 370 -16.07 -22.69 1.17
N ALA A 371 -17.03 -22.76 2.08
CA ALA A 371 -17.42 -21.62 2.90
C ALA A 371 -16.61 -21.65 4.20
N VAL A 372 -15.72 -20.67 4.39
CA VAL A 372 -15.08 -20.43 5.69
C VAL A 372 -15.96 -19.45 6.46
N ARG A 373 -16.25 -19.75 7.73
CA ARG A 373 -16.95 -18.83 8.64
C ARG A 373 -16.17 -18.71 9.94
N THR A 374 -16.17 -17.51 10.51
CA THR A 374 -15.76 -17.27 11.90
C THR A 374 -16.99 -16.96 12.75
N ASN A 375 -16.91 -17.25 14.05
CA ASN A 375 -17.95 -16.88 15.01
C ASN A 375 -17.26 -16.44 16.31
N MET A 376 -17.56 -15.22 16.76
CA MET A 376 -16.86 -14.57 17.89
C MET A 376 -15.34 -14.69 17.76
N ALA A 377 -14.81 -14.47 16.55
CA ALA A 377 -13.39 -14.54 16.23
C ALA A 377 -13.08 -13.57 15.08
N ASP A 378 -12.07 -12.76 15.29
CA ASP A 378 -11.59 -11.76 14.33
C ASP A 378 -10.69 -12.42 13.26
N PHE A 379 -10.65 -11.80 12.07
CA PHE A 379 -9.74 -12.21 11.00
C PHE A 379 -8.52 -11.30 11.02
N GLU A 380 -7.53 -11.67 11.84
CA GLU A 380 -6.29 -10.91 11.98
C GLU A 380 -5.24 -11.32 10.94
N VAL A 381 -4.52 -10.33 10.41
CA VAL A 381 -3.35 -10.53 9.55
C VAL A 381 -2.17 -9.87 10.23
N GLY A 382 -1.37 -10.69 10.93
CA GLY A 382 -0.11 -10.23 11.51
C GLY A 382 0.85 -9.76 10.42
N VAL A 383 1.28 -8.50 10.52
CA VAL A 383 2.32 -7.92 9.67
C VAL A 383 3.60 -7.74 10.47
N GLY A 384 4.72 -8.20 9.92
CA GLY A 384 6.02 -8.09 10.54
C GLY A 384 6.78 -6.86 10.05
N THR A 385 8.10 -6.91 10.18
CA THR A 385 9.00 -5.86 9.68
C THR A 385 9.34 -6.00 8.19
N GLN A 386 8.78 -6.99 7.48
CA GLN A 386 9.15 -7.32 6.10
C GLN A 386 8.08 -6.94 5.05
N HIS A 387 7.22 -5.97 5.37
CA HIS A 387 6.14 -5.49 4.50
C HIS A 387 5.15 -6.59 4.08
N GLU A 388 4.92 -7.56 4.98
CA GLU A 388 3.86 -8.56 4.85
C GLU A 388 2.50 -7.88 4.66
N GLN A 389 1.63 -8.49 3.86
CA GLN A 389 0.34 -7.90 3.49
C GLN A 389 -0.68 -8.98 3.12
N MET A 390 -1.95 -8.74 3.42
CA MET A 390 -3.05 -9.57 2.93
C MET A 390 -3.13 -9.46 1.41
N ARG A 391 -2.94 -10.57 0.69
CA ARG A 391 -3.05 -10.61 -0.78
C ARG A 391 -4.27 -11.41 -1.20
N ILE A 392 -5.24 -10.75 -1.85
CA ILE A 392 -6.36 -11.42 -2.53
C ILE A 392 -5.91 -11.69 -3.98
N VAL A 393 -5.50 -12.93 -4.27
CA VAL A 393 -4.89 -13.32 -5.56
C VAL A 393 -5.79 -14.30 -6.31
N GLY A 394 -5.79 -14.20 -7.63
CA GLY A 394 -6.34 -15.20 -8.54
C GLY A 394 -5.96 -14.87 -9.99
N ASN A 395 -6.37 -15.72 -10.93
CA ASN A 395 -6.05 -15.51 -12.36
C ASN A 395 -6.62 -14.19 -12.92
N ASP A 396 -5.92 -13.57 -13.87
CA ASP A 396 -6.28 -12.29 -14.50
C ASP A 396 -7.63 -12.27 -15.24
N THR A 397 -8.20 -13.44 -15.55
CA THR A 397 -9.47 -13.62 -16.29
C THR A 397 -10.75 -13.40 -15.48
N ARG A 398 -10.69 -13.21 -14.16
CA ARG A 398 -11.87 -13.06 -13.29
C ARG A 398 -11.75 -11.87 -12.33
N PRO A 399 -12.85 -11.19 -11.95
CA PRO A 399 -12.81 -10.13 -10.95
C PRO A 399 -12.44 -10.68 -9.56
N LYS A 400 -11.87 -9.82 -8.71
CA LYS A 400 -11.46 -10.10 -7.32
C LYS A 400 -12.38 -9.30 -6.42
N ASP A 401 -13.36 -10.00 -5.85
CA ASP A 401 -14.48 -9.37 -5.16
C ASP A 401 -14.39 -9.62 -3.64
N LEU A 402 -14.40 -8.54 -2.86
CA LEU A 402 -14.76 -8.55 -1.45
C LEU A 402 -16.22 -8.07 -1.33
N ALA A 403 -17.13 -9.02 -1.07
CA ALA A 403 -18.57 -8.81 -1.13
C ALA A 403 -19.22 -8.76 0.26
N PHE A 404 -19.92 -7.66 0.56
CA PHE A 404 -20.74 -7.49 1.76
C PHE A 404 -22.17 -7.94 1.45
N SER A 405 -22.62 -9.01 2.11
CA SER A 405 -23.87 -9.72 1.81
C SER A 405 -24.66 -10.00 3.09
N LEU A 406 -25.99 -10.07 3.01
CA LEU A 406 -26.85 -10.42 4.15
C LEU A 406 -27.04 -11.94 4.32
N GLN A 407 -26.76 -12.72 3.28
CA GLN A 407 -26.91 -14.17 3.24
C GLN A 407 -25.70 -14.78 2.52
N HIS A 408 -25.44 -16.05 2.79
CA HIS A 408 -24.43 -16.80 2.06
C HIS A 408 -24.93 -17.20 0.67
N GLY A 409 -24.06 -17.14 -0.33
CA GLY A 409 -24.34 -17.56 -1.71
C GLY A 409 -24.09 -16.45 -2.73
N PRO A 410 -24.15 -16.76 -4.04
CA PRO A 410 -23.85 -15.80 -5.10
C PRO A 410 -24.98 -14.78 -5.38
N THR A 411 -26.14 -14.93 -4.75
CA THR A 411 -27.40 -14.28 -5.16
C THR A 411 -27.78 -13.04 -4.34
N GLN A 412 -26.96 -12.58 -3.38
CA GLN A 412 -27.27 -11.40 -2.56
C GLN A 412 -26.08 -10.52 -2.08
N PRO A 413 -25.04 -10.23 -2.90
CA PRO A 413 -24.18 -9.09 -2.60
C PRO A 413 -25.02 -7.81 -2.47
N ARG A 414 -24.66 -6.92 -1.54
CA ARG A 414 -25.22 -5.57 -1.41
C ARG A 414 -24.22 -4.52 -1.84
N TRP A 415 -22.97 -4.73 -1.43
CA TRP A 415 -21.82 -3.92 -1.82
C TRP A 415 -20.67 -4.85 -2.21
N VAL A 416 -19.89 -4.46 -3.22
CA VAL A 416 -18.68 -5.21 -3.62
C VAL A 416 -17.54 -4.23 -3.84
N LEU A 417 -16.40 -4.50 -3.20
CA LEU A 417 -15.11 -3.91 -3.57
C LEU A 417 -14.48 -4.88 -4.57
N ARG A 418 -14.29 -4.44 -5.81
CA ARG A 418 -13.85 -5.27 -6.94
C ARG A 418 -12.53 -4.77 -7.51
N THR A 419 -11.61 -5.68 -7.78
CA THR A 419 -10.56 -5.49 -8.78
C THR A 419 -10.96 -6.18 -10.09
N THR A 420 -10.94 -5.44 -11.19
CA THR A 420 -11.36 -5.93 -12.52
C THR A 420 -10.33 -6.90 -13.14
N PRO A 421 -10.77 -7.77 -14.07
CA PRO A 421 -9.86 -8.46 -15.00
C PRO A 421 -8.97 -7.48 -15.79
N GLN A 422 -7.87 -7.97 -16.35
CA GLN A 422 -7.12 -7.28 -17.43
C GLN A 422 -6.78 -5.80 -17.20
N GLY A 423 -6.26 -5.47 -16.02
CA GLY A 423 -5.86 -4.10 -15.69
C GLY A 423 -5.82 -3.84 -14.18
N ALA A 424 -6.61 -4.59 -13.41
CA ALA A 424 -6.76 -4.43 -11.97
C ALA A 424 -7.25 -3.02 -11.58
N ASN A 425 -8.17 -2.46 -12.37
CA ASN A 425 -8.91 -1.27 -11.98
C ASN A 425 -9.81 -1.58 -10.79
N PHE A 426 -9.94 -0.62 -9.88
CA PHE A 426 -10.72 -0.76 -8.65
C PHE A 426 -12.13 -0.20 -8.84
N GLN A 427 -13.14 -0.90 -8.34
CA GLN A 427 -14.55 -0.50 -8.39
C GLN A 427 -15.22 -0.72 -7.04
N PHE A 428 -16.05 0.22 -6.62
CA PHE A 428 -17.05 0.02 -5.57
C PHE A 428 -18.43 -0.10 -6.21
N LEU A 429 -19.07 -1.25 -6.05
CA LEU A 429 -20.31 -1.61 -6.72
C LEU A 429 -21.47 -1.72 -5.74
N ARG A 430 -22.66 -1.33 -6.18
CA ARG A 430 -23.92 -1.43 -5.42
C ARG A 430 -24.90 -2.38 -6.10
N TYR A 431 -25.58 -3.21 -5.31
CA TYR A 431 -26.52 -4.23 -5.80
C TYR A 431 -27.89 -4.14 -5.10
N LEU A 432 -28.95 -4.51 -5.81
CA LEU A 432 -30.30 -4.69 -5.28
C LEU A 432 -30.42 -5.99 -4.45
N SER A 433 -31.56 -6.18 -3.79
CA SER A 433 -31.87 -7.40 -3.02
C SER A 433 -31.94 -8.68 -3.84
N ASP A 434 -32.08 -8.57 -5.16
CA ASP A 434 -32.10 -9.67 -6.13
C ASP A 434 -30.76 -9.86 -6.86
N ALA A 435 -29.68 -9.24 -6.35
CA ALA A 435 -28.34 -9.22 -6.93
C ALA A 435 -28.22 -8.67 -8.36
N ARG A 436 -29.18 -7.88 -8.83
CA ARG A 436 -28.94 -7.01 -9.98
C ARG A 436 -28.03 -5.85 -9.57
N LEU A 437 -26.99 -5.60 -10.38
CA LEU A 437 -26.12 -4.43 -10.24
C LEU A 437 -26.96 -3.17 -10.43
N VAL A 438 -26.76 -2.17 -9.56
CA VAL A 438 -27.35 -0.83 -9.69
C VAL A 438 -26.38 0.07 -10.45
N ASP A 439 -25.18 0.22 -9.93
CA ASP A 439 -24.14 1.12 -10.42
C ASP A 439 -22.77 0.83 -9.75
N ALA A 440 -21.74 1.47 -10.29
CA ALA A 440 -20.37 1.48 -9.79
C ALA A 440 -19.98 2.87 -9.23
N PRO A 441 -20.58 3.35 -8.10
CA PRO A 441 -20.51 4.74 -7.65
C PRO A 441 -19.10 5.33 -7.45
N LEU A 442 -18.06 4.50 -7.32
CA LEU A 442 -16.66 4.91 -7.36
C LEU A 442 -15.88 3.91 -8.21
N GLN A 443 -15.07 4.41 -9.17
CA GLN A 443 -14.08 3.59 -9.86
C GLN A 443 -12.75 4.33 -9.98
N LEU A 444 -11.66 3.58 -9.96
CA LEU A 444 -10.30 4.06 -10.20
C LEU A 444 -9.66 3.21 -11.30
N ASP A 445 -9.40 3.84 -12.44
CA ASP A 445 -8.59 3.26 -13.50
C ASP A 445 -7.10 3.36 -13.11
N ARG A 446 -6.40 2.23 -13.10
CA ARG A 446 -5.02 2.12 -12.59
C ARG A 446 -3.99 2.66 -13.59
N GLU A 447 -4.29 2.63 -14.89
CA GLU A 447 -3.34 3.03 -15.94
C GLU A 447 -3.34 4.54 -16.16
N SER A 448 -4.52 5.14 -16.23
CA SER A 448 -4.72 6.59 -16.42
C SER A 448 -4.82 7.37 -15.11
N GLY A 449 -5.05 6.70 -13.97
CA GLY A 449 -5.38 7.35 -12.70
C GLY A 449 -6.78 7.98 -12.66
N ARG A 450 -7.62 7.76 -13.69
CA ARG A 450 -8.97 8.33 -13.77
C ARG A 450 -9.84 7.81 -12.63
N VAL A 451 -10.19 8.69 -11.70
CA VAL A 451 -11.27 8.46 -10.73
C VAL A 451 -12.59 8.87 -11.35
N THR A 452 -13.59 7.99 -11.31
CA THR A 452 -14.98 8.33 -11.59
C THR A 452 -15.79 8.26 -10.30
N VAL A 453 -16.65 9.26 -10.08
CA VAL A 453 -17.61 9.30 -8.98
C VAL A 453 -18.99 9.48 -9.59
N GLY A 454 -19.92 8.60 -9.24
CA GLY A 454 -21.30 8.65 -9.69
C GLY A 454 -21.78 7.49 -10.57
N GLY A 455 -20.92 6.50 -10.84
CA GLY A 455 -21.23 5.32 -11.64
C GLY A 455 -20.55 5.29 -13.01
N ASP A 456 -20.87 4.27 -13.81
CA ASP A 456 -20.39 4.13 -15.19
C ASP A 456 -20.92 5.29 -16.05
N ASP A 457 -20.04 5.86 -16.89
CA ASP A 457 -20.21 7.02 -17.79
C ASP A 457 -21.66 7.54 -17.97
N GLY A 458 -22.18 8.27 -16.97
CA GLY A 458 -23.41 9.06 -17.10
C GLY A 458 -24.59 8.74 -16.16
N THR A 459 -24.48 7.83 -15.20
CA THR A 459 -25.51 7.76 -14.12
C THR A 459 -25.49 9.05 -13.29
N ALA A 460 -26.66 9.61 -13.00
CA ALA A 460 -26.84 11.01 -12.57
C ALA A 460 -26.32 11.39 -11.16
N ALA A 461 -25.56 10.52 -10.50
CA ALA A 461 -25.10 10.69 -9.12
C ALA A 461 -23.77 11.46 -9.03
N GLY A 462 -23.75 12.74 -9.42
CA GLY A 462 -22.56 13.58 -9.26
C GLY A 462 -22.05 13.68 -7.82
N LEU A 463 -20.77 14.04 -7.65
CA LEU A 463 -20.16 14.25 -6.33
C LEU A 463 -20.86 15.39 -5.57
N LEU A 464 -21.65 15.04 -4.54
CA LEU A 464 -22.31 15.99 -3.66
C LEU A 464 -21.52 16.15 -2.35
N VAL A 465 -20.81 17.27 -2.18
CA VAL A 465 -20.12 17.60 -0.93
C VAL A 465 -20.97 18.51 -0.06
N ARG A 466 -21.59 17.95 0.98
CA ARG A 466 -22.26 18.71 2.05
C ARG A 466 -21.33 18.86 3.25
N ARG A 467 -21.38 20.01 3.94
CA ARG A 467 -20.63 20.25 5.18
C ARG A 467 -21.42 21.11 6.15
N ASN A 468 -21.02 21.02 7.42
CA ASN A 468 -21.63 21.70 8.56
C ASN A 468 -20.69 22.77 9.16
N GLY A 469 -19.95 23.52 8.33
CA GLY A 469 -18.92 24.46 8.80
C GLY A 469 -18.28 25.34 7.72
N ALA A 470 -17.52 26.36 8.15
CA ALA A 470 -17.17 27.54 7.35
C ALA A 470 -15.90 27.46 6.46
N ALA A 471 -15.16 26.35 6.45
CA ALA A 471 -13.98 26.15 5.58
C ALA A 471 -14.40 26.03 4.08
N PRO A 472 -13.53 25.78 3.08
CA PRO A 472 -13.97 25.43 1.72
C PRO A 472 -14.50 23.98 1.62
N ALA A 473 -15.42 23.71 0.67
CA ALA A 473 -16.03 22.38 0.48
C ALA A 473 -15.26 21.47 -0.46
N VAL A 474 -14.75 22.06 -1.53
CA VAL A 474 -13.78 21.45 -2.41
C VAL A 474 -12.67 22.48 -2.54
N MET A 475 -11.44 22.07 -2.24
CA MET A 475 -10.24 22.85 -2.52
C MET A 475 -9.47 22.08 -3.59
N VAL A 476 -9.13 22.76 -4.69
CA VAL A 476 -8.37 22.16 -5.79
C VAL A 476 -7.06 22.93 -5.92
N GLU A 477 -5.96 22.28 -5.54
CA GLU A 477 -4.63 22.86 -5.54
C GLU A 477 -3.75 22.18 -6.60
N THR A 478 -3.25 22.97 -7.55
CA THR A 478 -2.37 22.47 -8.63
C THR A 478 -0.92 22.47 -8.15
N LEU A 479 -0.41 21.30 -7.77
CA LEU A 479 0.96 21.15 -7.30
C LEU A 479 2.00 21.32 -8.44
N ALA A 480 2.70 22.46 -8.41
CA ALA A 480 4.00 22.77 -9.03
C ALA A 480 4.24 22.61 -10.55
N ALA A 481 3.45 21.85 -11.30
CA ALA A 481 3.65 21.68 -12.74
C ALA A 481 3.15 22.90 -13.54
N ARG A 482 4.04 23.58 -14.28
CA ARG A 482 3.65 24.63 -15.23
C ARG A 482 2.69 24.05 -16.28
N GLY A 483 1.44 24.52 -16.29
CA GLY A 483 0.41 24.07 -17.23
C GLY A 483 -0.57 23.04 -16.67
N GLY A 484 -0.45 22.64 -15.40
CA GLY A 484 -1.50 21.86 -14.72
C GLY A 484 -2.83 22.63 -14.67
N GLN A 485 -3.92 21.93 -14.95
CA GLN A 485 -5.28 22.47 -14.83
C GLN A 485 -5.85 22.07 -13.47
N GLY A 486 -6.39 23.02 -12.71
CA GLY A 486 -7.09 22.73 -11.46
C GLY A 486 -8.46 22.11 -11.75
N VAL A 487 -9.31 22.90 -12.43
CA VAL A 487 -10.62 22.43 -12.91
C VAL A 487 -10.64 22.54 -14.43
N LEU A 488 -10.92 21.41 -15.10
CA LEU A 488 -11.23 21.37 -16.52
C LEU A 488 -12.68 20.96 -16.68
N VAL A 489 -13.50 21.84 -17.25
CA VAL A 489 -14.87 21.51 -17.66
C VAL A 489 -14.90 21.30 -19.17
N ARG A 490 -15.53 20.22 -19.62
CA ARG A 490 -15.71 19.87 -21.03
C ARG A 490 -17.18 19.52 -21.26
N SER A 491 -17.80 20.13 -22.27
CA SER A 491 -19.10 19.72 -22.77
C SER A 491 -18.98 18.61 -23.82
N ALA A 492 -20.10 17.97 -24.15
CA ALA A 492 -20.19 17.08 -25.29
C ALA A 492 -20.00 17.88 -26.60
N ALA A 493 -19.50 17.22 -27.65
CA ALA A 493 -19.25 17.87 -28.93
C ALA A 493 -20.56 18.46 -29.51
N GLY A 494 -20.57 19.77 -29.76
CA GLY A 494 -21.73 20.51 -30.25
C GLY A 494 -22.62 21.13 -29.17
N ASP A 495 -22.51 20.72 -27.90
CA ASP A 495 -23.23 21.37 -26.81
C ASP A 495 -22.43 22.57 -26.29
N LEU A 496 -22.75 23.73 -26.85
CA LEU A 496 -22.19 25.02 -26.46
C LEU A 496 -22.93 25.68 -25.28
N GLN A 497 -24.11 25.18 -24.93
CA GLN A 497 -24.96 25.73 -23.86
C GLN A 497 -24.88 24.91 -22.55
N ALA A 498 -24.14 23.81 -22.55
CA ALA A 498 -23.78 23.05 -21.35
C ALA A 498 -23.29 23.98 -20.22
N THR A 499 -23.95 23.89 -19.06
CA THR A 499 -23.57 24.63 -17.86
C THR A 499 -22.24 24.13 -17.32
N ALA A 500 -21.25 25.02 -17.25
CA ALA A 500 -19.94 24.75 -16.68
C ALA A 500 -19.83 25.13 -15.19
N VAL A 501 -20.51 26.21 -14.78
CA VAL A 501 -20.62 26.64 -13.37
C VAL A 501 -22.05 27.14 -13.14
N GLN A 502 -22.63 26.84 -11.98
CA GLN A 502 -23.91 27.43 -11.56
C GLN A 502 -23.98 27.66 -10.05
N THR A 503 -24.88 28.56 -9.62
CA THR A 503 -25.26 28.76 -8.23
C THR A 503 -26.78 28.78 -8.04
N ASP A 504 -27.23 28.37 -6.86
CA ASP A 504 -28.61 28.37 -6.41
C ASP A 504 -28.71 28.67 -4.91
N VAL A 505 -29.84 29.25 -4.50
CA VAL A 505 -30.28 29.30 -3.10
C VAL A 505 -31.53 28.43 -2.97
N VAL A 506 -31.64 27.70 -1.85
CA VAL A 506 -32.81 26.85 -1.59
C VAL A 506 -34.07 27.72 -1.52
N GLY A 507 -35.05 27.44 -2.38
CA GLY A 507 -36.27 28.23 -2.54
C GLY A 507 -36.31 29.06 -3.83
N ASP A 508 -35.19 29.25 -4.51
CA ASP A 508 -35.15 29.87 -5.84
C ASP A 508 -35.89 29.00 -6.87
N THR A 509 -36.60 29.65 -7.80
CA THR A 509 -37.19 29.03 -8.99
C THR A 509 -36.23 28.97 -10.18
N GLN A 510 -35.13 29.73 -10.13
CA GLN A 510 -34.11 29.82 -11.19
C GLN A 510 -32.69 29.85 -10.62
N ARG A 511 -31.71 29.32 -11.38
CA ARG A 511 -30.28 29.40 -11.02
C ARG A 511 -29.80 30.86 -11.10
N ARG A 512 -29.16 31.37 -10.05
CA ARG A 512 -28.79 32.80 -9.88
C ARG A 512 -27.59 33.24 -10.69
N PHE A 513 -26.57 32.38 -10.83
CA PHE A 513 -25.42 32.60 -11.70
C PHE A 513 -25.20 31.34 -12.52
N VAL A 514 -24.90 31.50 -13.81
CA VAL A 514 -24.60 30.42 -14.75
C VAL A 514 -23.47 30.85 -15.67
N VAL A 515 -22.50 29.96 -15.88
CA VAL A 515 -21.49 30.05 -16.95
C VAL A 515 -21.67 28.85 -17.86
N THR A 516 -21.79 29.07 -19.17
CA THR A 516 -21.95 28.02 -20.19
C THR A 516 -20.65 27.76 -20.98
N ALA A 517 -20.60 26.65 -21.70
CA ALA A 517 -19.40 26.20 -22.43
C ALA A 517 -18.95 27.12 -23.58
N ASP A 518 -19.84 27.97 -24.12
CA ASP A 518 -19.53 29.06 -25.05
C ASP A 518 -18.84 30.27 -24.40
N GLY A 519 -18.78 30.32 -23.06
CA GLY A 519 -18.26 31.45 -22.29
C GLY A 519 -19.29 32.55 -21.99
N THR A 520 -20.58 32.28 -22.22
CA THR A 520 -21.66 33.18 -21.78
C THR A 520 -21.82 33.09 -20.25
N HIS A 521 -21.84 34.24 -19.58
CA HIS A 521 -22.14 34.38 -18.16
C HIS A 521 -23.53 35.01 -18.03
N GLN A 522 -24.40 34.44 -17.20
CA GLN A 522 -25.74 34.96 -16.92
C GLN A 522 -25.97 35.06 -15.43
N TRP A 523 -26.69 36.09 -14.96
CA TRP A 523 -27.18 36.16 -13.59
C TRP A 523 -28.55 36.83 -13.45
N GLY A 524 -29.16 36.63 -12.29
CA GLY A 524 -30.48 37.15 -11.91
C GLY A 524 -30.74 36.94 -10.42
N ASP A 525 -31.95 37.30 -9.97
CA ASP A 525 -32.34 37.28 -8.55
C ASP A 525 -32.64 35.87 -7.99
N GLY A 526 -32.96 34.91 -8.87
CA GLY A 526 -33.37 33.54 -8.53
C GLY A 526 -34.87 33.30 -8.56
N ALA A 527 -35.68 34.35 -8.72
CA ALA A 527 -37.14 34.28 -8.87
C ALA A 527 -37.54 34.36 -10.36
N ALA A 528 -36.99 35.35 -11.07
CA ALA A 528 -37.23 35.58 -12.49
C ALA A 528 -36.22 34.85 -13.40
N ALA A 529 -36.47 34.86 -14.71
CA ALA A 529 -35.45 34.50 -15.69
C ALA A 529 -34.23 35.42 -15.53
N ARG A 530 -33.01 34.88 -15.73
CA ARG A 530 -31.77 35.66 -15.68
C ARG A 530 -31.83 36.78 -16.71
N ASP A 531 -31.64 38.01 -16.25
CA ASP A 531 -31.86 39.25 -16.98
C ASP A 531 -30.55 39.99 -17.32
N THR A 532 -29.45 39.61 -16.67
CA THR A 532 -28.14 40.22 -16.86
C THR A 532 -27.17 39.21 -17.46
N GLN A 533 -26.49 39.56 -18.56
CA GLN A 533 -25.57 38.66 -19.25
C GLN A 533 -24.31 39.33 -19.78
N LEU A 534 -23.23 38.55 -19.88
CA LEU A 534 -21.96 38.93 -20.47
C LEU A 534 -21.45 37.78 -21.35
N TYR A 535 -21.15 38.05 -22.62
CA TYR A 535 -20.79 37.01 -23.59
C TYR A 535 -19.75 37.50 -24.61
N ARG A 536 -19.20 36.57 -25.40
CA ARG A 536 -18.34 36.91 -26.54
C ARG A 536 -19.18 37.09 -27.80
N ARG A 537 -19.44 38.34 -28.20
CA ARG A 537 -20.21 38.65 -29.43
C ARG A 537 -19.44 38.32 -30.71
N SER A 538 -18.11 38.42 -30.68
CA SER A 538 -17.21 38.21 -31.82
C SER A 538 -15.75 38.14 -31.33
N PRO A 539 -14.75 37.83 -32.18
CA PRO A 539 -13.34 38.03 -31.84
C PRO A 539 -13.10 39.47 -31.32
N ASN A 540 -12.49 39.59 -30.15
CA ASN A 540 -12.20 40.86 -29.47
C ASN A 540 -13.44 41.74 -29.16
N GLN A 541 -14.64 41.17 -29.08
CA GLN A 541 -15.86 41.89 -28.71
C GLN A 541 -16.58 41.20 -27.55
N VAL A 542 -16.77 41.94 -26.46
CA VAL A 542 -17.67 41.57 -25.36
C VAL A 542 -19.07 42.12 -25.66
N GLY A 543 -20.09 41.31 -25.42
CA GLY A 543 -21.50 41.64 -25.55
C GLY A 543 -22.19 41.59 -24.19
N THR A 544 -23.23 42.42 -24.07
CA THR A 544 -24.25 42.39 -23.02
C THR A 544 -25.54 42.86 -23.68
N ASP A 545 -26.68 42.40 -23.17
CA ASP A 545 -27.99 42.78 -23.69
C ASP A 545 -28.67 43.69 -22.65
N GLY A 546 -29.29 44.77 -23.11
CA GLY A 546 -29.82 45.82 -22.22
C GLY A 546 -28.84 46.98 -22.03
N GLY A 547 -28.81 47.54 -20.81
CA GLY A 547 -28.06 48.76 -20.48
C GLY A 547 -26.71 48.51 -19.81
N VAL A 548 -25.73 49.38 -20.09
CA VAL A 548 -24.44 49.42 -19.37
C VAL A 548 -24.42 50.60 -18.41
N PHE A 549 -24.32 50.33 -17.11
CA PHE A 549 -24.09 51.36 -16.10
C PHE A 549 -22.59 51.62 -15.91
N LEU A 550 -22.15 52.84 -16.17
CA LEU A 550 -20.78 53.30 -15.95
C LEU A 550 -20.75 54.25 -14.75
N ARG A 551 -20.01 53.90 -13.70
CA ARG A 551 -19.82 54.76 -12.53
C ARG A 551 -18.84 55.90 -12.86
N SER A 552 -19.10 57.10 -12.34
CA SER A 552 -18.17 58.23 -12.41
C SER A 552 -16.80 57.88 -11.80
N SER A 553 -15.73 58.21 -12.50
CA SER A 553 -14.33 58.01 -12.11
C SER A 553 -13.50 59.25 -12.42
N GLY A 554 -12.30 59.35 -11.82
CA GLY A 554 -11.28 60.27 -12.32
C GLY A 554 -10.82 59.90 -13.75
N THR A 555 -10.06 60.79 -14.39
CA THR A 555 -9.50 60.54 -15.72
C THR A 555 -8.61 59.29 -15.73
N PRO A 556 -8.98 58.20 -16.44
CA PRO A 556 -8.19 56.97 -16.48
C PRO A 556 -6.85 57.21 -17.18
N ALA A 557 -5.84 56.39 -16.89
CA ALA A 557 -4.52 56.48 -17.53
C ALA A 557 -4.61 56.32 -19.06
N THR A 558 -3.64 56.89 -19.79
CA THR A 558 -3.57 56.73 -21.25
C THR A 558 -3.34 55.27 -21.63
N ALA A 559 -4.23 54.68 -22.42
CA ALA A 559 -4.04 53.34 -22.96
C ALA A 559 -2.93 53.32 -24.03
N SER A 560 -2.13 52.26 -24.07
CA SER A 560 -1.03 52.10 -25.05
C SER A 560 -1.52 51.98 -26.50
N THR A 561 -2.76 51.52 -26.70
CA THR A 561 -3.47 51.47 -27.99
C THR A 561 -4.95 51.77 -27.77
N GLY A 562 -5.66 52.20 -28.82
CA GLY A 562 -7.09 52.52 -28.73
C GLY A 562 -7.39 53.70 -27.81
N GLY A 563 -8.17 53.46 -26.75
CA GLY A 563 -8.52 54.43 -25.72
C GLY A 563 -9.50 53.86 -24.69
N VAL A 564 -9.87 54.68 -23.71
CA VAL A 564 -10.74 54.30 -22.58
C VAL A 564 -12.02 55.13 -22.60
N LEU A 565 -13.18 54.48 -22.62
CA LEU A 565 -14.49 55.10 -22.37
C LEU A 565 -14.75 55.11 -20.87
N PHE A 566 -15.14 56.26 -20.31
CA PHE A 566 -15.39 56.44 -18.88
C PHE A 566 -16.44 57.52 -18.63
N VAL A 567 -17.00 57.57 -17.42
CA VAL A 567 -17.83 58.68 -16.96
C VAL A 567 -17.01 59.52 -15.99
N GLN A 568 -17.11 60.84 -16.08
CA GLN A 568 -16.51 61.76 -15.12
C GLN A 568 -17.45 62.96 -14.93
N ASP A 569 -17.79 63.21 -13.66
CA ASP A 569 -18.69 64.31 -13.24
C ASP A 569 -20.04 64.25 -13.99
N GLY A 570 -20.59 63.05 -14.15
CA GLY A 570 -21.81 62.74 -14.92
C GLY A 570 -21.60 62.63 -16.43
N ALA A 571 -20.64 63.36 -16.99
CA ALA A 571 -20.37 63.37 -18.43
C ALA A 571 -19.70 62.08 -18.94
N LEU A 572 -20.16 61.56 -20.07
CA LEU A 572 -19.52 60.46 -20.80
C LEU A 572 -18.30 60.99 -21.57
N ARG A 573 -17.12 60.39 -21.35
CA ARG A 573 -15.84 60.83 -21.93
C ARG A 573 -15.05 59.66 -22.52
N TYR A 574 -14.20 59.97 -23.48
CA TYR A 574 -13.23 59.01 -24.05
C TYR A 574 -11.82 59.59 -24.01
N ARG A 575 -10.85 58.80 -23.54
CA ARG A 575 -9.42 59.14 -23.55
C ARG A 575 -8.70 58.30 -24.61
N GLY A 576 -8.28 58.92 -25.71
CA GLY A 576 -7.52 58.24 -26.76
C GLY A 576 -6.05 57.96 -26.35
N SER A 577 -5.38 57.09 -27.09
CA SER A 577 -3.98 56.67 -26.84
C SER A 577 -2.92 57.79 -26.91
N ARG A 578 -3.26 58.97 -27.45
CA ARG A 578 -2.43 60.19 -27.39
C ARG A 578 -2.66 61.02 -26.11
N GLY A 579 -3.45 60.51 -25.17
CA GLY A 579 -3.77 61.17 -23.91
C GLY A 579 -4.92 62.18 -23.97
N THR A 580 -5.33 62.60 -25.17
CA THR A 580 -6.49 63.49 -25.42
C THR A 580 -7.76 62.94 -24.78
N VAL A 581 -8.42 63.75 -23.96
CA VAL A 581 -9.74 63.47 -23.39
C VAL A 581 -10.79 64.24 -24.19
N THR A 582 -11.85 63.55 -24.59
CA THR A 582 -12.98 64.12 -25.34
C THR A 582 -14.26 63.83 -24.58
N THR A 583 -15.05 64.86 -24.25
CA THR A 583 -16.42 64.67 -23.78
C THR A 583 -17.30 64.26 -24.96
N ILE A 584 -17.96 63.11 -24.85
CA ILE A 584 -18.89 62.57 -25.84
C ILE A 584 -20.31 63.06 -25.54
N ALA A 585 -20.70 63.05 -24.27
CA ALA A 585 -21.96 63.61 -23.80
C ALA A 585 -21.75 64.35 -22.47
N PRO A 586 -22.42 65.50 -22.25
CA PRO A 586 -22.45 66.16 -20.93
C PRO A 586 -23.20 65.29 -19.90
N ALA A 587 -23.22 65.77 -18.65
CA ALA A 587 -24.01 65.20 -17.56
C ALA A 587 -25.53 65.46 -17.75
#